data_AF-A0A6I8SRI6-F1
#
_entry.id   AF-A0A6I8SRI6-F1
#
_cell.length_a   1.000
_cell.length_b   1.000
_cell.length_c   1.000
_cell.angle_alpha   90.00
_cell.angle_beta   90.00
_cell.angle_gamma   90.00
#
_symmetry.space_group_name_H-M   'P 1'
#
loop_
_entity.id
_entity.type
_entity.pdbx_description
1 polymer ?
#
loop_
_entity_poly.entity_id
_entity_poly.type
_entity_poly.pdbx_seq_one_letter_code
_entity_poly.pdbx_strand_id
1 'polypeptide(L)'
;AKPRFTLNNPDLRLVAESQRLVDESEKTTQKSQKDFNKKLDQRLEEIQFWKKELDSKLEDTVNDIAQLLACKIRLEKSLERCKEPLSLAQQCLIKQEKRVGIDLVHDEAEQELIKAVDVIQGVMTLLEYNRTNSKYSLEKDLKDKFQALKIDNHCAGLTNNSPDIGYSANTVRIEANSVTPIEWEDFTNTNIVKAEKRRNNAVTLRSLIDGILSETASDIYAKNKLEEHLAKVISEISSQEKNIEILKKALADKEGPMKMEQTRLDTRTLRPNVELFQEITTNVECFFAYNKKALISDLEVVLGNWESTRPKRHVIGFRS
;
A
#
# COMPACT_ATOMS: atom_id res chain seq x y z
N ALA A 1 17.96 -55.63 99.74
CA ALA A 1 18.71 -55.09 98.59
C ALA A 1 17.80 -55.11 97.36
N LYS A 2 17.38 -53.95 96.85
CA LYS A 2 16.70 -53.85 95.55
C LYS A 2 17.79 -53.60 94.49
N PRO A 3 17.90 -54.42 93.43
CA PRO A 3 18.86 -54.13 92.38
C PRO A 3 18.36 -52.93 91.59
N ARG A 4 19.13 -51.86 91.64
CA ARG A 4 19.02 -50.70 90.74
C ARG A 4 19.51 -51.20 89.38
N PHE A 5 18.61 -51.78 88.58
CA PHE A 5 18.91 -52.06 87.17
C PHE A 5 19.17 -50.72 86.50
N THR A 6 20.43 -50.51 86.18
CA THR A 6 20.94 -49.37 85.46
C THR A 6 20.23 -49.27 84.11
N LEU A 7 19.53 -48.16 83.93
CA LEU A 7 18.84 -47.74 82.71
C LEU A 7 19.86 -47.29 81.64
N ASN A 8 20.92 -48.08 81.43
CA ASN A 8 22.04 -47.82 80.53
C ASN A 8 22.33 -49.07 79.69
N ASN A 9 21.31 -49.63 79.04
CA ASN A 9 21.55 -50.64 78.02
C ASN A 9 21.90 -49.93 76.69
N PRO A 10 23.14 -50.03 76.19
CA PRO A 10 23.55 -49.39 74.94
C PRO A 10 22.75 -49.88 73.72
N ASP A 11 22.27 -51.12 73.72
CA ASP A 11 21.49 -51.68 72.62
C ASP A 11 20.11 -51.02 72.53
N LEU A 12 19.46 -50.75 73.66
CA LEU A 12 18.19 -50.02 73.69
C LEU A 12 18.33 -48.56 73.23
N ARG A 13 19.49 -47.94 73.51
CA ARG A 13 19.79 -46.60 73.00
C ARG A 13 20.05 -46.61 71.50
N LEU A 14 20.76 -47.60 70.98
CA LEU A 14 21.02 -47.77 69.55
C LEU A 14 19.71 -48.01 68.77
N VAL A 15 18.80 -48.83 69.31
CA VAL A 15 17.47 -49.07 68.72
C VAL A 15 16.63 -47.79 68.72
N ALA A 16 16.58 -47.06 69.84
CA ALA A 16 15.83 -45.80 69.92
C ALA A 16 16.40 -44.73 68.96
N GLU A 17 17.73 -44.64 68.86
CA GLU A 17 18.39 -43.71 67.93
C GLU A 17 18.18 -44.11 66.47
N SER A 18 18.23 -45.41 66.15
CA SER A 18 17.95 -45.91 64.81
C SER A 18 16.51 -45.61 64.39
N GLN A 19 15.53 -45.82 65.26
CA GLN A 19 14.14 -45.49 64.99
C GLN A 19 13.95 -43.98 64.79
N ARG A 20 14.60 -43.16 65.62
CA ARG A 20 14.59 -41.70 65.47
C ARG A 20 15.12 -41.27 64.10
N LEU A 21 16.25 -41.85 63.67
CA LEU A 21 16.85 -41.57 62.36
C LEU A 21 15.97 -42.04 61.20
N VAL A 22 15.31 -43.20 61.32
CA VAL A 22 14.33 -43.67 60.33
C VAL A 22 13.18 -42.67 60.20
N ASP A 23 12.55 -42.30 61.31
CA ASP A 23 11.43 -41.35 61.32
C ASP A 23 11.83 -39.96 60.78
N GLU A 24 13.03 -39.49 61.14
CA GLU A 24 13.57 -38.21 60.67
C GLU A 24 13.89 -38.25 59.17
N SER A 25 14.49 -39.34 58.70
CA SER A 25 14.80 -39.54 57.28
C SER A 25 13.53 -39.66 56.43
N GLU A 26 12.50 -40.35 56.92
CA GLU A 26 11.22 -40.49 56.24
C GLU A 26 10.51 -39.15 56.14
N LYS A 27 10.40 -38.41 57.26
CA LYS A 27 9.79 -37.07 57.28
C LYS A 27 10.51 -36.10 56.35
N THR A 28 11.84 -36.10 56.38
CA THR A 28 12.65 -35.23 55.52
C THR A 28 12.46 -35.60 54.06
N THR A 29 12.49 -36.88 53.72
CA THR A 29 12.30 -37.37 52.35
C THR A 29 10.90 -37.01 51.82
N GLN A 30 9.85 -37.31 52.58
CA GLN A 30 8.47 -36.98 52.20
C GLN A 30 8.26 -35.48 52.01
N LYS A 31 8.82 -34.66 52.91
CA LYS A 31 8.76 -33.20 52.80
C LYS A 31 9.47 -32.71 51.54
N SER A 32 10.71 -33.17 51.30
CA SER A 32 11.48 -32.78 50.13
C SER A 32 10.82 -33.23 48.82
N GLN A 33 10.25 -34.44 48.75
CA GLN A 33 9.50 -34.91 47.59
C GLN A 33 8.27 -34.03 47.33
N LYS A 34 7.50 -33.68 48.37
CA LYS A 34 6.34 -32.80 48.25
C LYS A 34 6.74 -31.41 47.76
N ASP A 35 7.80 -30.83 48.34
CA ASP A 35 8.30 -29.51 47.95
C ASP A 35 8.83 -29.51 46.51
N PHE A 36 9.49 -30.59 46.08
CA PHE A 36 9.96 -30.76 44.71
C PHE A 36 8.79 -30.85 43.72
N ASN A 37 7.80 -31.71 43.99
CA ASN A 37 6.63 -31.86 43.12
C ASN A 37 5.89 -30.53 42.96
N LYS A 38 5.71 -29.79 44.06
CA LYS A 38 5.07 -28.46 43.99
C LYS A 38 5.84 -27.48 43.09
N LYS A 39 7.18 -27.48 43.15
CA LYS A 39 8.00 -26.62 42.28
C LYS A 39 7.96 -27.07 40.82
N LEU A 40 7.88 -28.38 40.58
CA LEU A 40 7.75 -28.94 39.24
C LEU A 40 6.39 -28.58 38.63
N ASP A 41 5.32 -28.65 39.40
CA ASP A 41 3.98 -28.21 38.98
C ASP A 41 3.98 -26.72 38.58
N GLN A 42 4.57 -25.86 39.42
CA GLN A 42 4.73 -24.43 39.10
C GLN A 42 5.53 -24.24 37.80
N ARG A 43 6.62 -24.99 37.62
CA ARG A 43 7.44 -24.92 36.41
C ARG A 43 6.66 -25.33 35.16
N LEU A 44 5.83 -26.37 35.24
CA LEU A 44 4.96 -26.81 34.16
C LEU A 44 3.96 -25.71 33.78
N GLU A 45 3.34 -25.05 34.75
CA GLU A 45 2.43 -23.92 34.52
C GLU A 45 3.14 -22.76 33.81
N GLU A 46 4.35 -22.40 34.26
CA GLU A 46 5.16 -21.34 33.65
C GLU A 46 5.55 -21.67 32.20
N ILE A 47 6.03 -22.89 31.92
CA ILE A 47 6.40 -23.30 30.55
C ILE A 47 5.16 -23.30 29.65
N GLN A 48 4.02 -23.79 30.14
CA GLN A 48 2.77 -23.77 29.39
C GLN A 48 2.29 -22.36 29.08
N PHE A 49 2.41 -21.44 30.04
CA PHE A 49 2.10 -20.03 29.84
C PHE A 49 2.95 -19.43 28.72
N TRP A 50 4.28 -19.54 28.83
CA TRP A 50 5.20 -18.98 27.82
C TRP A 50 5.05 -19.64 26.45
N LYS A 51 4.76 -20.94 26.40
CA LYS A 51 4.44 -21.62 25.15
C LYS A 51 3.20 -21.02 24.47
N LYS A 52 2.12 -20.79 25.23
CA LYS A 52 0.89 -20.16 24.70
C LYS A 52 1.14 -18.74 24.20
N GLU A 53 1.92 -17.95 24.93
CA GLU A 53 2.30 -16.60 24.50
C GLU A 53 3.10 -16.64 23.19
N LEU A 54 4.11 -17.53 23.09
CA LEU A 54 4.89 -17.71 21.88
C LEU A 54 4.05 -18.18 20.68
N ASP A 55 3.14 -19.15 20.89
CA ASP A 55 2.22 -19.64 19.86
C ASP A 55 1.36 -18.49 19.32
N SER A 56 0.76 -17.70 20.22
CA SER A 56 -0.09 -16.54 19.88
C SER A 56 0.70 -15.49 19.07
N LYS A 57 1.91 -15.12 19.53
CA LYS A 57 2.74 -14.13 18.81
C LYS A 57 3.28 -14.64 17.48
N LEU A 58 3.51 -15.94 17.37
CA LEU A 58 3.89 -16.56 16.11
C LEU A 58 2.74 -16.50 15.09
N GLU A 59 1.52 -16.81 15.52
CA GLU A 59 0.31 -16.69 14.67
C GLU A 59 0.11 -15.25 14.20
N ASP A 60 0.17 -14.27 15.11
CA ASP A 60 0.13 -12.85 14.79
C ASP A 60 1.19 -12.47 13.74
N THR A 61 2.42 -12.93 13.92
CA THR A 61 3.53 -12.65 13.00
C THR A 61 3.27 -13.24 11.62
N VAL A 62 2.73 -14.46 11.54
CA VAL A 62 2.37 -15.11 10.27
C VAL A 62 1.24 -14.36 9.56
N ASN A 63 0.22 -13.91 10.29
CA ASN A 63 -0.87 -13.12 9.75
C ASN A 63 -0.39 -11.76 9.21
N ASP A 64 0.47 -11.07 9.95
CA ASP A 64 1.12 -9.84 9.47
C ASP A 64 2.03 -10.10 8.25
N ILE A 65 2.60 -11.30 8.12
CA ILE A 65 3.32 -11.70 6.91
C ILE A 65 2.41 -11.70 5.69
N ALA A 66 1.27 -12.38 5.80
CA ALA A 66 0.30 -12.44 4.71
C ALA A 66 -0.23 -11.05 4.32
N GLN A 67 -0.57 -10.20 5.29
CA GLN A 67 -1.16 -8.88 5.03
C GLN A 67 -0.19 -7.94 4.30
N LEU A 68 1.07 -7.90 4.72
CA LEU A 68 2.09 -7.08 4.05
C LEU A 68 2.42 -7.59 2.64
N LEU A 69 2.40 -8.90 2.39
CA LEU A 69 2.53 -9.46 1.03
C LEU A 69 1.35 -9.05 0.14
N ALA A 70 0.12 -9.00 0.69
CA ALA A 70 -1.02 -8.48 -0.04
C ALA A 70 -0.87 -6.98 -0.39
N CYS A 71 -0.35 -6.17 0.55
CA CYS A 71 -0.03 -4.76 0.29
C CYS A 71 1.03 -4.60 -0.81
N LYS A 72 2.08 -5.44 -0.82
CA LYS A 72 3.10 -5.48 -1.89
C LYS A 72 2.46 -5.61 -3.27
N ILE A 73 1.63 -6.63 -3.43
CA ILE A 73 0.98 -6.94 -4.71
C ILE A 73 0.07 -5.79 -5.15
N ARG A 74 -0.63 -5.13 -4.21
CA ARG A 74 -1.48 -3.97 -4.51
C ARG A 74 -0.66 -2.76 -4.98
N LEU A 75 0.45 -2.49 -4.32
CA LEU A 75 1.39 -1.42 -4.71
C LEU A 75 1.98 -1.66 -6.09
N GLU A 76 2.53 -2.85 -6.34
CA GLU A 76 3.10 -3.23 -7.64
C GLU A 76 2.09 -3.05 -8.77
N LYS A 77 0.83 -3.46 -8.55
CA LYS A 77 -0.27 -3.26 -9.52
C LYS A 77 -0.62 -1.79 -9.73
N SER A 78 -0.62 -0.98 -8.67
CA SER A 78 -0.89 0.45 -8.78
C SER A 78 0.22 1.16 -9.55
N LEU A 79 1.47 0.82 -9.29
CA LEU A 79 2.63 1.34 -9.99
C LEU A 79 2.57 1.01 -11.49
N GLU A 80 2.22 -0.22 -11.85
CA GLU A 80 2.06 -0.61 -13.26
C GLU A 80 1.04 0.28 -13.98
N ARG A 81 -0.06 0.65 -13.33
CA ARG A 81 -1.09 1.54 -13.89
C ARG A 81 -0.59 2.97 -14.08
N CYS A 82 0.41 3.41 -13.33
CA CYS A 82 0.97 4.75 -13.43
C CYS A 82 2.01 4.90 -14.55
N LYS A 83 2.57 3.80 -15.08
CA LYS A 83 3.66 3.85 -16.08
C LYS A 83 3.26 4.55 -17.39
N GLU A 84 2.11 4.21 -17.95
CA GLU A 84 1.63 4.81 -19.21
C GLU A 84 1.28 6.30 -19.04
N PRO A 85 0.46 6.72 -18.05
CA PRO A 85 0.22 8.12 -17.78
C PRO A 85 1.50 8.96 -17.60
N LEU A 86 2.50 8.40 -16.92
CA LEU A 86 3.80 9.05 -16.73
C LEU A 86 4.56 9.21 -18.05
N SER A 87 4.63 8.15 -18.86
CA SER A 87 5.26 8.22 -20.19
C SER A 87 4.59 9.26 -21.10
N LEU A 88 3.26 9.36 -21.04
CA LEU A 88 2.50 10.36 -21.79
C LEU A 88 2.79 11.78 -21.29
N ALA A 89 2.84 11.99 -19.97
CA ALA A 89 3.20 13.28 -19.38
C ALA A 89 4.60 13.73 -19.82
N GLN A 90 5.59 12.83 -19.77
CA GLN A 90 6.96 13.08 -20.26
C GLN A 90 6.97 13.47 -21.74
N GLN A 91 6.27 12.72 -22.59
CA GLN A 91 6.20 13.03 -24.02
C GLN A 91 5.53 14.39 -24.29
N CYS A 92 4.51 14.76 -23.51
CA CYS A 92 3.87 16.06 -23.59
C CYS A 92 4.84 17.18 -23.18
N LEU A 93 5.59 17.00 -22.09
CA LEU A 93 6.59 17.94 -21.61
C LEU A 93 7.74 18.12 -22.61
N ILE A 94 8.32 17.03 -23.14
CA ILE A 94 9.37 17.09 -24.19
C ILE A 94 8.87 17.84 -25.43
N LYS A 95 7.58 17.66 -25.81
CA LYS A 95 6.96 18.42 -26.90
C LYS A 95 6.77 19.89 -26.54
N GLN A 96 6.59 20.20 -25.26
CA GLN A 96 6.47 21.56 -24.73
C GLN A 96 7.85 22.25 -24.65
N GLU A 97 8.93 21.53 -24.32
CA GLU A 97 10.33 21.98 -24.28
C GLU A 97 10.92 22.35 -25.66
N LYS A 98 10.26 21.96 -26.75
CA LYS A 98 10.57 22.50 -28.09
C LYS A 98 10.12 23.96 -28.27
N ARG A 99 9.50 24.58 -27.25
CA ARG A 99 9.26 26.02 -27.16
C ARG A 99 10.43 26.68 -26.41
N VAL A 100 11.07 27.65 -27.04
CA VAL A 100 12.26 28.35 -26.51
C VAL A 100 11.90 29.18 -25.26
N GLY A 101 12.58 28.99 -24.12
CA GLY A 101 12.38 29.80 -22.90
C GLY A 101 12.98 29.25 -21.60
N ILE A 102 12.76 29.97 -20.49
CA ILE A 102 13.40 29.85 -19.15
C ILE A 102 12.85 28.70 -18.27
N ASP A 103 11.87 27.94 -18.74
CA ASP A 103 11.07 27.04 -17.88
C ASP A 103 11.62 25.61 -17.80
N LEU A 104 12.91 25.49 -17.47
CA LEU A 104 13.57 24.22 -17.23
C LEU A 104 13.20 23.70 -15.82
N VAL A 105 11.96 23.27 -15.64
CA VAL A 105 11.54 22.57 -14.42
C VAL A 105 11.86 21.10 -14.60
N HIS A 106 12.92 20.64 -13.94
CA HIS A 106 13.24 19.21 -13.86
C HIS A 106 12.12 18.46 -13.11
N ASP A 107 11.78 17.27 -13.61
CA ASP A 107 10.74 16.33 -13.16
C ASP A 107 10.84 15.92 -11.68
N GLU A 108 10.60 16.87 -10.78
CA GLU A 108 10.62 16.66 -9.33
C GLU A 108 9.56 15.62 -8.93
N ALA A 109 8.36 15.66 -9.55
CA ALA A 109 7.28 14.71 -9.25
C ALA A 109 7.59 13.25 -9.65
N GLU A 110 8.23 13.01 -10.79
CA GLU A 110 8.62 11.66 -11.20
C GLU A 110 9.79 11.14 -10.37
N GLN A 111 10.80 11.98 -10.13
CA GLN A 111 11.93 11.62 -9.27
C GLN A 111 11.45 11.31 -7.86
N GLU A 112 10.50 12.06 -7.31
CA GLU A 112 9.91 11.76 -6.01
C GLU A 112 9.09 10.46 -6.02
N LEU A 113 8.38 10.12 -7.11
CA LEU A 113 7.67 8.85 -7.22
C LEU A 113 8.63 7.64 -7.32
N ILE A 114 9.68 7.74 -8.13
CA ILE A 114 10.72 6.70 -8.24
C ILE A 114 11.45 6.53 -6.91
N LYS A 115 11.84 7.63 -6.26
CA LYS A 115 12.44 7.60 -4.92
C LYS A 115 11.49 6.97 -3.90
N ALA A 116 10.19 7.29 -3.95
CA ALA A 116 9.21 6.67 -3.06
C ALA A 116 9.13 5.16 -3.27
N VAL A 117 9.16 4.68 -4.52
CA VAL A 117 9.20 3.24 -4.84
C VAL A 117 10.49 2.60 -4.34
N ASP A 118 11.65 3.20 -4.57
CA ASP A 118 12.94 2.65 -4.13
C ASP A 118 13.04 2.60 -2.60
N VAL A 119 12.55 3.65 -1.92
CA VAL A 119 12.45 3.69 -0.46
C VAL A 119 11.50 2.61 0.04
N ILE A 120 10.32 2.46 -0.57
CA ILE A 120 9.36 1.42 -0.21
C ILE A 120 9.98 0.04 -0.45
N GLN A 121 10.61 -0.21 -1.58
CA GLN A 121 11.24 -1.49 -1.91
C GLN A 121 12.39 -1.83 -0.96
N GLY A 122 13.19 -0.83 -0.59
CA GLY A 122 14.24 -0.96 0.43
C GLY A 122 13.67 -1.27 1.81
N VAL A 123 12.64 -0.54 2.24
CA VAL A 123 11.91 -0.79 3.49
C VAL A 123 11.29 -2.20 3.48
N MET A 124 10.74 -2.64 2.35
CA MET A 124 10.14 -3.96 2.20
C MET A 124 11.16 -5.08 2.29
N THR A 125 12.31 -4.93 1.64
CA THR A 125 13.41 -5.92 1.71
C THR A 125 13.94 -6.02 3.15
N LEU A 126 14.13 -4.88 3.81
CA LEU A 126 14.60 -4.83 5.18
C LEU A 126 13.58 -5.42 6.16
N LEU A 127 12.28 -5.21 5.90
CA LEU A 127 11.21 -5.84 6.65
C LEU A 127 11.17 -7.35 6.41
N GLU A 128 11.24 -7.83 5.17
CA GLU A 128 11.27 -9.27 4.83
C GLU A 128 12.40 -10.01 5.55
N TYR A 129 13.61 -9.42 5.56
CA TYR A 129 14.74 -9.94 6.33
C TYR A 129 14.47 -9.97 7.84
N ASN A 130 13.99 -8.87 8.39
CA ASN A 130 13.69 -8.76 9.83
C ASN A 130 12.54 -9.68 10.27
N ARG A 131 11.57 -9.94 9.38
CA ARG A 131 10.42 -10.81 9.61
C ARG A 131 10.82 -12.27 9.68
N THR A 132 11.64 -12.72 8.73
CA THR A 132 12.18 -14.09 8.72
C THR A 132 12.97 -14.36 9.99
N ASN A 133 13.79 -13.38 10.42
CA ASN A 133 14.54 -13.48 11.67
C ASN A 133 13.64 -13.49 12.92
N SER A 134 12.58 -12.67 12.95
CA SER A 134 11.62 -12.67 14.07
C SER A 134 10.89 -14.00 14.22
N LYS A 135 10.35 -14.48 13.09
CA LYS A 135 9.58 -15.73 13.02
C LYS A 135 10.46 -16.90 13.45
N TYR A 136 11.65 -17.01 12.88
CA TYR A 136 12.61 -18.05 13.23
C TYR A 136 12.96 -18.05 14.73
N SER A 137 13.16 -16.87 15.32
CA SER A 137 13.48 -16.75 16.74
C SER A 137 12.33 -17.25 17.63
N LEU A 138 11.09 -16.90 17.31
CA LEU A 138 9.89 -17.39 18.02
C LEU A 138 9.70 -18.90 17.83
N GLU A 139 9.86 -19.42 16.61
CA GLU A 139 9.73 -20.85 16.31
C GLU A 139 10.78 -21.69 17.07
N LYS A 140 12.02 -21.19 17.13
CA LYS A 140 13.09 -21.85 17.88
C LYS A 140 12.78 -21.87 19.37
N ASP A 141 12.43 -20.72 19.95
CA ASP A 141 12.09 -20.62 21.37
C ASP A 141 10.91 -21.54 21.72
N LEU A 142 9.86 -21.52 20.89
CA LEU A 142 8.69 -22.38 21.06
C LEU A 142 9.06 -23.87 21.03
N LYS A 143 9.94 -24.28 20.10
CA LYS A 143 10.43 -25.65 20.02
C LYS A 143 11.19 -26.05 21.30
N ASP A 144 12.04 -25.16 21.80
CA ASP A 144 12.81 -25.39 23.02
C ASP A 144 11.88 -25.49 24.24
N LYS A 145 10.84 -24.63 24.34
CA LYS A 145 9.79 -24.71 25.38
C LYS A 145 9.00 -26.01 25.30
N PHE A 146 8.66 -26.48 24.09
CA PHE A 146 7.95 -27.75 23.91
C PHE A 146 8.80 -28.95 24.35
N GLN A 147 10.10 -28.94 24.04
CA GLN A 147 11.02 -29.98 24.50
C GLN A 147 11.16 -29.97 26.02
N ALA A 148 11.32 -28.79 26.63
CA ALA A 148 11.36 -28.66 28.09
C ALA A 148 10.07 -29.17 28.74
N LEU A 149 8.91 -28.79 28.21
CA LEU A 149 7.61 -29.27 28.69
C LEU A 149 7.49 -30.79 28.63
N LYS A 150 8.02 -31.42 27.57
CA LYS A 150 8.00 -32.88 27.42
C LYS A 150 8.85 -33.56 28.49
N ILE A 151 10.03 -33.02 28.78
CA ILE A 151 10.94 -33.53 29.82
C ILE A 151 10.27 -33.37 31.20
N ASP A 152 9.76 -32.18 31.51
CA ASP A 152 9.18 -31.90 32.83
C ASP A 152 7.89 -32.71 33.08
N ASN A 153 7.07 -32.95 32.06
CA ASN A 153 5.91 -33.85 32.18
C ASN A 153 6.33 -35.30 32.45
N HIS A 154 7.42 -35.76 31.83
CA HIS A 154 7.95 -37.08 32.12
C HIS A 154 8.42 -37.16 33.58
N CYS A 155 9.16 -36.16 34.05
CA CYS A 155 9.60 -36.06 35.44
C CYS A 155 8.41 -36.04 36.42
N ALA A 156 7.34 -35.30 36.10
CA ALA A 156 6.14 -35.20 36.93
C ALA A 156 5.36 -36.52 37.01
N GLY A 157 5.49 -37.39 36.00
CA GLY A 157 4.91 -38.72 35.98
C GLY A 157 5.70 -39.78 36.75
N LEU A 158 6.94 -39.49 37.19
CA LEU A 158 7.75 -40.45 37.93
C LEU A 158 7.23 -40.64 39.35
N THR A 159 7.22 -41.89 39.79
CA THR A 159 6.87 -42.33 41.14
C THR A 159 7.99 -43.17 41.74
N ASN A 160 7.99 -43.36 43.06
CA ASN A 160 8.99 -44.16 43.78
C ASN A 160 9.10 -45.63 43.30
N ASN A 161 8.12 -46.13 42.54
CA ASN A 161 8.08 -47.50 42.02
C ASN A 161 8.20 -47.55 40.49
N SER A 162 8.61 -46.45 39.85
CA SER A 162 8.75 -46.41 38.39
C SER A 162 9.93 -47.29 37.95
N PRO A 163 9.77 -48.12 36.89
CA PRO A 163 10.75 -49.14 36.53
C PRO A 163 12.11 -48.56 36.06
N ASP A 164 12.12 -47.33 35.57
CA ASP A 164 13.30 -46.70 34.94
C ASP A 164 14.04 -45.72 35.87
N ILE A 165 13.78 -45.75 37.18
CA ILE A 165 14.51 -44.91 38.15
C ILE A 165 15.78 -45.61 38.63
N GLY A 166 16.89 -44.88 38.73
CA GLY A 166 18.17 -45.42 39.17
C GLY A 166 19.19 -44.34 39.49
N TYR A 167 20.32 -44.74 40.07
CA TYR A 167 21.42 -43.81 40.39
C TYR A 167 22.20 -43.45 39.13
N SER A 168 22.44 -42.16 38.90
CA SER A 168 23.31 -41.65 37.85
C SER A 168 24.60 -41.09 38.46
N ALA A 169 25.74 -41.39 37.83
CA ALA A 169 27.06 -41.02 38.34
C ALA A 169 27.39 -39.51 38.26
N ASN A 170 26.54 -38.69 37.64
CA ASN A 170 26.81 -37.26 37.37
C ASN A 170 25.61 -36.31 37.62
N THR A 171 24.68 -36.66 38.51
CA THR A 171 23.41 -35.92 38.69
C THR A 171 23.57 -34.46 39.15
N VAL A 172 24.66 -34.10 39.84
CA VAL A 172 24.88 -32.75 40.36
C VAL A 172 25.93 -32.03 39.49
N ARG A 173 25.52 -31.55 38.32
CA ARG A 173 26.32 -30.64 37.50
C ARG A 173 25.49 -29.45 37.08
N ILE A 174 25.94 -28.25 37.45
CA ILE A 174 25.46 -27.00 36.85
C ILE A 174 26.35 -26.77 35.63
N GLU A 175 25.76 -26.86 34.44
CA GLU A 175 26.46 -26.58 33.20
C GLU A 175 26.83 -25.07 33.13
N ALA A 176 28.01 -24.75 32.58
CA ALA A 176 28.51 -23.37 32.50
C ALA A 176 27.66 -22.46 31.59
N ASN A 177 26.84 -23.04 30.73
CA ASN A 177 25.89 -22.34 29.84
C ASN A 177 24.45 -22.35 30.39
N SER A 178 24.24 -22.75 31.64
CA SER A 178 22.93 -22.67 32.28
C SER A 178 22.52 -21.23 32.56
N VAL A 179 21.22 -20.97 32.55
CA VAL A 179 20.62 -19.66 32.79
C VAL A 179 19.76 -19.69 34.05
N THR A 180 19.64 -18.55 34.71
CA THR A 180 18.72 -18.36 35.82
C THR A 180 17.27 -18.33 35.34
N PRO A 181 16.28 -18.58 36.23
CA PRO A 181 14.86 -18.46 35.87
C PRO A 181 14.48 -17.09 35.30
N ILE A 182 15.08 -16.02 35.83
CA ILE A 182 14.85 -14.64 35.36
C ILE A 182 15.40 -14.46 33.94
N GLU A 183 16.63 -14.91 33.68
CA GLU A 183 17.23 -14.84 32.34
C GLU A 183 16.46 -15.68 31.31
N TRP A 184 15.89 -16.81 31.73
CA TRP A 184 15.03 -17.64 30.88
C TRP A 184 13.71 -16.95 30.52
N GLU A 185 13.11 -16.25 31.49
CA GLU A 185 11.92 -15.43 31.28
C GLU A 185 12.22 -14.26 30.34
N ASP A 186 13.27 -13.50 30.64
CA ASP A 186 13.73 -12.34 29.88
C ASP A 186 14.07 -12.70 28.42
N PHE A 187 14.65 -13.88 28.19
CA PHE A 187 14.91 -14.37 26.84
C PHE A 187 13.62 -14.45 26.01
N THR A 188 12.59 -15.06 26.59
CA THR A 188 11.28 -15.24 25.93
C THR A 188 10.57 -13.91 25.74
N ASN A 189 10.55 -13.09 26.79
CA ASN A 189 9.93 -11.77 26.78
C ASN A 189 10.59 -10.85 25.74
N THR A 190 11.92 -10.90 25.63
CA THR A 190 12.68 -10.14 24.61
C THR A 190 12.26 -10.52 23.20
N ASN A 191 12.02 -11.80 22.93
CA ASN A 191 11.57 -12.27 21.62
C ASN A 191 10.16 -11.74 21.30
N ILE A 192 9.26 -11.78 22.28
CA ILE A 192 7.88 -11.27 22.18
C ILE A 192 7.88 -9.75 21.93
N VAL A 193 8.56 -8.96 22.75
CA VAL A 193 8.63 -7.49 22.60
C VAL A 193 9.19 -7.09 21.24
N LYS A 194 10.21 -7.81 20.75
CA LYS A 194 10.75 -7.60 19.39
C LYS A 194 9.72 -7.88 18.30
N ALA A 195 8.94 -8.95 18.44
CA ALA A 195 7.88 -9.30 17.50
C ALA A 195 6.75 -8.26 17.50
N GLU A 196 6.31 -7.82 18.67
CA GLU A 196 5.26 -6.81 18.82
C GLU A 196 5.67 -5.46 18.24
N LYS A 197 6.90 -5.02 18.50
CA LYS A 197 7.43 -3.78 17.91
C LYS A 197 7.42 -3.85 16.39
N ARG A 198 7.77 -4.99 15.80
CA ARG A 198 7.73 -5.20 14.35
C ARG A 198 6.30 -5.17 13.81
N ARG A 199 5.36 -5.82 14.50
CA ARG A 199 3.94 -5.78 14.15
C ARG A 199 3.39 -4.35 14.14
N ASN A 200 3.69 -3.55 15.17
CA ASN A 200 3.24 -2.17 15.22
C ASN A 200 3.78 -1.35 14.03
N ASN A 201 5.07 -1.50 13.71
CA ASN A 201 5.65 -0.85 12.54
C ASN A 201 5.00 -1.31 11.22
N ALA A 202 4.68 -2.61 11.10
CA ALA A 202 4.00 -3.16 9.94
C ALA A 202 2.58 -2.59 9.78
N VAL A 203 1.83 -2.43 10.88
CA VAL A 203 0.51 -1.80 10.87
C VAL A 203 0.60 -0.35 10.38
N THR A 204 1.55 0.44 10.92
CA THR A 204 1.76 1.82 10.47
C THR A 204 2.10 1.89 8.99
N LEU A 205 3.01 1.04 8.51
CA LEU A 205 3.38 1.00 7.09
C LEU A 205 2.18 0.67 6.21
N ARG A 206 1.36 -0.32 6.59
CA ARG A 206 0.15 -0.68 5.83
C ARG A 206 -0.82 0.49 5.74
N SER A 207 -1.01 1.24 6.83
CA SER A 207 -1.86 2.44 6.82
C SER A 207 -1.34 3.51 5.85
N LEU A 208 -0.02 3.72 5.79
CA LEU A 208 0.59 4.67 4.85
C LEU A 208 0.40 4.21 3.40
N ILE A 209 0.61 2.91 3.13
CA ILE A 209 0.40 2.31 1.82
C ILE A 209 -1.05 2.45 1.37
N ASP A 210 -2.01 2.18 2.25
CA ASP A 210 -3.43 2.32 1.94
C ASP A 210 -3.80 3.78 1.62
N GLY A 211 -3.19 4.75 2.32
CA GLY A 211 -3.32 6.17 2.02
C GLY A 211 -2.84 6.51 0.60
N ILE A 212 -1.60 6.13 0.27
CA ILE A 212 -1.00 6.36 -1.06
C ILE A 212 -1.84 5.72 -2.17
N LEU A 213 -2.31 4.47 -1.96
CA LEU A 213 -3.15 3.77 -2.93
C LEU A 213 -4.50 4.47 -3.14
N SER A 214 -5.09 5.01 -2.08
CA SER A 214 -6.35 5.76 -2.16
C SER A 214 -6.18 7.07 -2.92
N GLU A 215 -5.12 7.81 -2.64
CA GLU A 215 -4.79 9.06 -3.33
C GLU A 215 -4.52 8.80 -4.82
N THR A 216 -3.66 7.83 -5.13
CA THR A 216 -3.35 7.42 -6.50
C THR A 216 -4.62 7.03 -7.28
N ALA A 217 -5.56 6.31 -6.63
CA ALA A 217 -6.82 5.93 -7.27
C ALA A 217 -7.71 7.15 -7.57
N SER A 218 -7.74 8.14 -6.67
CA SER A 218 -8.45 9.40 -6.88
C SER A 218 -7.86 10.19 -8.05
N ASP A 219 -6.53 10.27 -8.14
CA ASP A 219 -5.84 10.97 -9.22
C ASP A 219 -6.08 10.33 -10.59
N ILE A 220 -6.02 8.99 -10.65
CA ILE A 220 -6.36 8.24 -11.87
C ILE A 220 -7.81 8.50 -12.28
N TYR A 221 -8.74 8.56 -11.34
CA TYR A 221 -10.14 8.86 -11.62
C TYR A 221 -10.32 10.28 -12.18
N ALA A 222 -9.69 11.27 -11.56
CA ALA A 222 -9.71 12.65 -12.03
C ALA A 222 -9.11 12.78 -13.44
N LYS A 223 -7.98 12.10 -13.69
CA LYS A 223 -7.34 12.03 -15.01
C LYS A 223 -8.30 11.47 -16.08
N ASN A 224 -8.94 10.33 -15.81
CA ASN A 224 -9.88 9.72 -16.76
C ASN A 224 -11.06 10.66 -17.09
N LYS A 225 -11.53 11.42 -16.10
CA LYS A 225 -12.57 12.45 -16.32
C LYS A 225 -12.09 13.58 -17.23
N LEU A 226 -10.86 14.05 -17.05
CA LEU A 226 -10.26 15.05 -17.94
C LEU A 226 -10.09 14.53 -19.37
N GLU A 227 -9.70 13.27 -19.55
CA GLU A 227 -9.59 12.64 -20.87
C GLU A 227 -10.95 12.53 -21.58
N GLU A 228 -12.01 12.19 -20.85
CA GLU A 228 -13.38 12.17 -21.37
C GLU A 228 -13.81 13.57 -21.85
N HIS A 229 -13.56 14.60 -21.04
CA HIS A 229 -13.85 15.98 -21.40
C HIS A 229 -13.03 16.46 -22.61
N LEU A 230 -11.75 16.11 -22.67
CA LEU A 230 -10.88 16.46 -23.79
C LEU A 230 -11.38 15.84 -25.10
N ALA A 231 -11.79 14.57 -25.09
CA ALA A 231 -12.34 13.90 -26.27
C ALA A 231 -13.61 14.60 -26.78
N LYS A 232 -14.49 15.04 -25.87
CA LYS A 232 -15.70 15.80 -26.22
C LYS A 232 -15.35 17.13 -26.89
N VAL A 233 -14.41 17.90 -26.31
CA VAL A 233 -13.97 19.18 -26.88
C VAL A 233 -13.35 19.00 -28.27
N ILE A 234 -12.54 17.94 -28.48
CA ILE A 234 -11.97 17.64 -29.80
C ILE A 234 -13.07 17.34 -30.84
N SER A 235 -14.11 16.60 -30.45
CA SER A 235 -15.25 16.32 -31.33
C SER A 235 -16.04 17.60 -31.67
N GLU A 236 -16.24 18.49 -30.69
CA GLU A 236 -16.91 19.78 -30.89
C GLU A 236 -16.11 20.67 -31.84
N ILE A 237 -14.79 20.76 -31.66
CA ILE A 237 -13.89 21.50 -32.56
C ILE A 237 -13.98 20.94 -33.98
N SER A 238 -13.95 19.62 -34.16
CA SER A 238 -14.03 18.98 -35.48
C SER A 238 -15.36 19.29 -36.19
N SER A 239 -16.46 19.28 -35.44
CA SER A 239 -17.79 19.66 -35.95
C SER A 239 -17.83 21.13 -36.37
N GLN A 240 -17.27 22.03 -35.55
CA GLN A 240 -17.18 23.45 -35.87
C GLN A 240 -16.29 23.70 -37.10
N GLU A 241 -15.15 23.02 -37.21
CA GLU A 241 -14.26 23.13 -38.39
C GLU A 241 -14.99 22.74 -39.68
N LYS A 242 -15.81 21.68 -39.65
CA LYS A 242 -16.65 21.28 -40.79
C LYS A 242 -17.73 22.33 -41.10
N ASN A 243 -18.38 22.90 -40.09
CA ASN A 243 -19.38 23.95 -40.30
C ASN A 243 -18.78 25.18 -40.99
N ILE A 244 -17.53 25.54 -40.67
CA ILE A 244 -16.85 26.66 -41.31
C ILE A 244 -16.52 26.37 -42.75
N GLU A 245 -16.07 25.15 -43.06
CA GLU A 245 -15.83 24.76 -44.44
C GLU A 245 -17.11 24.90 -45.28
N ILE A 246 -18.26 24.50 -44.72
CA ILE A 246 -19.57 24.68 -45.33
C ILE A 246 -19.91 26.18 -45.49
N LEU A 247 -19.70 27.00 -44.46
CA LEU A 247 -19.97 28.45 -44.51
C LEU A 247 -19.09 29.15 -45.55
N LYS A 248 -17.79 28.84 -45.59
CA LYS A 248 -16.84 29.38 -46.58
C LYS A 248 -17.22 29.01 -48.00
N LYS A 249 -17.62 27.75 -48.23
CA LYS A 249 -18.13 27.31 -49.52
C LYS A 249 -19.42 28.04 -49.90
N ALA A 250 -20.37 28.15 -48.97
CA ALA A 250 -21.64 28.84 -49.20
C ALA A 250 -21.49 30.35 -49.46
N LEU A 251 -20.41 30.98 -48.98
CA LEU A 251 -20.02 32.35 -49.29
C LEU A 251 -19.43 32.42 -50.71
N ALA A 252 -18.45 31.57 -51.02
CA ALA A 252 -17.82 31.51 -52.35
C ALA A 252 -18.85 31.26 -53.47
N ASP A 253 -19.80 30.34 -53.25
CA ASP A 253 -20.86 30.01 -54.20
C ASP A 253 -21.81 31.21 -54.46
N LYS A 254 -21.96 32.14 -53.51
CA LYS A 254 -22.82 33.34 -53.64
C LYS A 254 -22.10 34.55 -54.22
N GLU A 255 -20.78 34.58 -54.20
CA GLU A 255 -19.98 35.70 -54.68
C GLU A 255 -20.17 35.94 -56.19
N GLY A 256 -20.18 34.86 -56.98
CA GLY A 256 -20.39 34.93 -58.44
C GLY A 256 -21.75 35.54 -58.83
N PRO A 257 -22.88 34.97 -58.36
CA PRO A 257 -24.21 35.54 -58.59
C PRO A 257 -24.34 37.00 -58.13
N MET A 258 -23.70 37.38 -57.02
CA MET A 258 -23.73 38.75 -56.53
C MET A 258 -22.98 39.72 -57.45
N LYS A 259 -21.74 39.37 -57.83
CA LYS A 259 -20.94 40.18 -58.78
C LYS A 259 -21.70 40.38 -60.08
N MET A 260 -22.32 39.33 -60.60
CA MET A 260 -23.15 39.40 -61.80
C MET A 260 -24.29 40.43 -61.64
N GLU A 261 -25.10 40.35 -60.58
CA GLU A 261 -26.20 41.32 -60.40
C GLU A 261 -25.68 42.75 -60.19
N GLN A 262 -24.58 42.92 -59.45
CA GLN A 262 -23.97 44.24 -59.24
C GLN A 262 -23.47 44.84 -60.56
N THR A 263 -22.76 44.05 -61.38
CA THR A 263 -22.30 44.49 -62.70
C THR A 263 -23.47 44.80 -63.64
N ARG A 264 -24.53 43.98 -63.61
CA ARG A 264 -25.75 44.20 -64.40
C ARG A 264 -26.45 45.49 -64.00
N LEU A 265 -26.47 45.82 -62.71
CA LEU A 265 -27.05 47.06 -62.19
C LEU A 265 -26.20 48.27 -62.59
N ASP A 266 -24.88 48.23 -62.32
CA ASP A 266 -23.93 49.30 -62.69
C ASP A 266 -23.99 49.59 -64.19
N THR A 267 -23.96 48.55 -65.03
CA THR A 267 -24.00 48.72 -66.50
C THR A 267 -25.27 49.42 -66.96
N ARG A 268 -26.41 49.15 -66.30
CA ARG A 268 -27.69 49.82 -66.63
C ARG A 268 -27.72 51.28 -66.20
N THR A 269 -26.94 51.71 -65.21
CA THR A 269 -26.83 53.12 -64.83
C THR A 269 -26.17 53.99 -65.91
N LEU A 270 -25.50 53.38 -66.89
CA LEU A 270 -24.84 54.06 -68.01
C LEU A 270 -25.79 54.38 -69.17
N ARG A 271 -27.09 54.07 -69.08
CA ARG A 271 -28.06 54.41 -70.13
C ARG A 271 -28.14 55.95 -70.29
N PRO A 272 -28.08 56.49 -71.52
CA PRO A 272 -28.05 57.93 -71.73
C PRO A 272 -29.44 58.58 -71.69
N ASN A 273 -29.52 59.82 -71.19
CA ASN A 273 -30.70 60.68 -71.22
C ASN A 273 -31.97 60.00 -70.66
N VAL A 274 -33.05 59.99 -71.45
CA VAL A 274 -34.37 59.47 -71.08
C VAL A 274 -34.43 57.93 -70.98
N GLU A 275 -33.42 57.23 -71.49
CA GLU A 275 -33.30 55.77 -71.38
C GLU A 275 -32.90 55.33 -69.95
N LEU A 276 -32.43 56.26 -69.12
CA LEU A 276 -32.25 56.07 -67.67
C LEU A 276 -33.58 56.28 -66.94
N PHE A 277 -34.50 55.34 -67.11
CA PHE A 277 -35.77 55.33 -66.40
C PHE A 277 -35.86 54.17 -65.40
N GLN A 278 -36.67 54.31 -64.36
CA GLN A 278 -36.92 53.25 -63.38
C GLN A 278 -37.89 52.21 -63.97
N GLU A 279 -37.35 51.13 -64.55
CA GLU A 279 -38.14 49.95 -64.93
C GLU A 279 -38.41 49.03 -63.72
N ILE A 280 -39.54 48.33 -63.74
CA ILE A 280 -39.92 47.33 -62.71
C ILE A 280 -38.80 46.29 -62.55
N THR A 281 -38.16 45.91 -63.66
CA THR A 281 -37.06 44.94 -63.71
C THR A 281 -35.84 45.40 -62.90
N THR A 282 -35.45 46.68 -62.96
CA THR A 282 -34.32 47.19 -62.15
C THR A 282 -34.66 47.21 -60.67
N ASN A 283 -35.91 47.51 -60.29
CA ASN A 283 -36.32 47.51 -58.88
C ASN A 283 -36.29 46.09 -58.28
N VAL A 284 -36.71 45.09 -59.07
CA VAL A 284 -36.67 43.67 -58.65
C VAL A 284 -35.23 43.17 -58.53
N GLU A 285 -34.35 43.50 -59.49
CA GLU A 285 -32.92 43.15 -59.43
C GLU A 285 -32.20 43.84 -58.27
N CYS A 286 -32.49 45.13 -58.01
CA CYS A 286 -32.00 45.85 -56.83
C CYS A 286 -32.44 45.16 -55.53
N PHE A 287 -33.69 44.73 -55.43
CA PHE A 287 -34.20 44.03 -54.26
C PHE A 287 -33.51 42.68 -54.04
N PHE A 288 -33.30 41.90 -55.10
CA PHE A 288 -32.57 40.63 -55.01
C PHE A 288 -31.09 40.80 -54.67
N ALA A 289 -30.43 41.82 -55.24
CA ALA A 289 -29.05 42.17 -54.91
C ALA A 289 -28.91 42.59 -53.44
N TYR A 290 -29.83 43.42 -52.95
CA TYR A 290 -29.85 43.88 -51.56
C TYR A 290 -30.04 42.72 -50.57
N ASN A 291 -31.03 41.84 -50.82
CA ASN A 291 -31.27 40.67 -49.96
C ASN A 291 -30.08 39.68 -49.98
N LYS A 292 -29.47 39.43 -51.14
CA LYS A 292 -28.26 38.61 -51.22
C LYS A 292 -27.10 39.24 -50.44
N LYS A 293 -26.96 40.56 -50.48
CA LYS A 293 -25.92 41.30 -49.73
C LYS A 293 -26.13 41.23 -48.22
N ALA A 294 -27.37 41.35 -47.76
CA ALA A 294 -27.71 41.12 -46.35
C ALA A 294 -27.36 39.69 -45.91
N LEU A 295 -27.73 38.68 -46.71
CA LEU A 295 -27.47 37.28 -46.37
C LEU A 295 -25.98 36.91 -46.37
N ILE A 296 -25.17 37.55 -47.23
CA ILE A 296 -23.70 37.42 -47.17
C ILE A 296 -23.15 38.11 -45.92
N SER A 297 -23.63 39.31 -45.59
CA SER A 297 -23.22 40.03 -44.38
C SER A 297 -23.51 39.20 -43.11
N ASP A 298 -24.67 38.54 -43.04
CA ASP A 298 -25.01 37.67 -41.91
C ASP A 298 -24.05 36.47 -41.81
N LEU A 299 -23.70 35.85 -42.95
CA LEU A 299 -22.74 34.75 -43.00
C LEU A 299 -21.32 35.20 -42.62
N GLU A 300 -20.90 36.38 -43.04
CA GLU A 300 -19.60 36.99 -42.68
C GLU A 300 -19.53 37.32 -41.19
N VAL A 301 -20.61 37.83 -40.59
CA VAL A 301 -20.70 38.09 -39.14
C VAL A 301 -20.58 36.78 -38.36
N VAL A 302 -21.27 35.72 -38.78
CA VAL A 302 -21.16 34.40 -38.16
C VAL A 302 -19.73 33.86 -38.26
N LEU A 303 -19.07 34.03 -39.42
CA LEU A 303 -17.68 33.61 -39.62
C LEU A 303 -16.70 34.40 -38.73
N GLY A 304 -16.87 35.73 -38.63
CA GLY A 304 -16.00 36.60 -37.81
C GLY A 304 -16.16 36.37 -36.30
N ASN A 305 -17.40 36.13 -35.83
CA ASN A 305 -17.65 35.74 -34.44
C ASN A 305 -16.96 34.41 -34.09
N TRP A 306 -16.88 33.49 -35.05
CA TRP A 306 -16.14 32.26 -34.86
C TRP A 306 -14.61 32.47 -34.87
N GLU A 307 -14.07 33.25 -35.82
CA GLU A 307 -12.63 33.49 -35.90
C GLU A 307 -12.08 34.22 -34.66
N SER A 308 -12.90 35.05 -34.00
CA SER A 308 -12.56 35.74 -32.75
C SER A 308 -12.63 34.83 -31.51
N THR A 309 -13.50 33.82 -31.51
CA THR A 309 -13.64 32.85 -30.41
C THR A 309 -12.75 31.62 -30.59
N ARG A 310 -12.11 31.47 -31.75
CA ARG A 310 -11.19 30.38 -32.05
C ARG A 310 -9.98 30.42 -31.11
N PRO A 311 -9.66 29.31 -30.40
CA PRO A 311 -8.38 29.18 -29.72
C PRO A 311 -7.24 29.35 -30.74
N LYS A 312 -6.37 30.36 -30.55
CA LYS A 312 -5.21 30.56 -31.43
C LYS A 312 -4.40 29.26 -31.48
N ARG A 313 -4.19 28.70 -32.68
CA ARG A 313 -3.45 27.44 -32.95
C ARG A 313 -2.01 27.39 -32.40
N HIS A 314 -1.54 28.41 -31.69
CA HIS A 314 -0.24 28.43 -31.00
C HIS A 314 -0.27 27.74 -29.62
N VAL A 315 -1.41 27.21 -29.17
CA VAL A 315 -1.52 26.58 -27.84
C VAL A 315 -1.60 25.05 -27.90
N ILE A 316 -2.03 24.45 -29.02
CA ILE A 316 -2.20 22.98 -29.09
C ILE A 316 -1.40 22.43 -30.27
N GLY A 317 -0.26 21.82 -29.97
CA GLY A 317 0.59 21.15 -30.94
C GLY A 317 -0.02 19.82 -31.38
N PHE A 318 -1.05 19.87 -32.22
CA PHE A 318 -1.44 18.75 -33.07
C PHE A 318 -0.83 18.97 -34.46
N ARG A 319 0.18 18.17 -34.81
CA ARG A 319 0.47 17.87 -36.21
C ARG A 319 0.00 16.45 -36.48
N SER A 320 -0.80 16.36 -37.52
CA SER A 320 -1.19 15.17 -38.29
C SER A 320 0.01 14.35 -38.76
#